data_AF-A0A7U3YE86-F1
#
_entry.id   AF-A0A7U3YE86-F1
#
_cell.length_a   1.000
_cell.length_b   1.000
_cell.length_c   1.000
_cell.angle_alpha   90.00
_cell.angle_beta   90.00
_cell.angle_gamma   90.00
#
_symmetry.space_group_name_H-M   'P 1'
#
loop_
_entity.id
_entity.type
_entity.pdbx_description
1 polymer ?
#
loop_
_entity_poly.entity_id
_entity_poly.type
_entity_poly.pdbx_seq_one_letter_code
_entity_poly.pdbx_strand_id
1 'polypeptide(L)' 'MFSLSPTCSVCGKPIEKNEPIYVRMRYPSYRGMVEITAFLNQETIICDNCFLQKQHNHEK' A
#
# COMPACT_ATOMS: atom_id res chain seq x y z
N MET A 1 -12.43 -14.01 -3.90
CA MET A 1 -12.17 -14.32 -2.48
C MET A 1 -12.02 -13.00 -1.74
N PHE A 2 -13.05 -12.56 -1.01
CA PHE A 2 -13.13 -11.25 -0.33
C PHE A 2 -13.12 -11.42 1.21
N SER A 3 -12.20 -12.22 1.74
CA SER A 3 -12.22 -12.61 3.16
C SER A 3 -10.95 -12.30 3.94
N LEU A 4 -9.95 -11.66 3.32
CA LEU A 4 -8.81 -11.09 4.04
C LEU A 4 -8.93 -9.58 3.94
N SER A 5 -9.27 -8.93 5.06
CA SER A 5 -9.08 -7.49 5.19
C SER A 5 -7.61 -7.19 4.89
N PRO A 6 -7.29 -6.26 3.97
CA PRO A 6 -5.90 -5.91 3.71
C PRO A 6 -5.26 -5.44 5.02
N THR A 7 -4.00 -5.82 5.24
CA THR A 7 -3.24 -5.43 6.44
C THR A 7 -2.07 -4.56 6.05
N CYS A 8 -1.74 -3.57 6.88
CA CYS A 8 -0.52 -2.80 6.72
C CYS A 8 0.70 -3.70 6.87
N SER A 9 1.59 -3.72 5.88
CA SER A 9 2.81 -4.54 5.91
C SER A 9 3.87 -4.02 6.89
N VAL A 10 3.70 -2.81 7.45
CA VAL A 10 4.63 -2.22 8.42
C VAL A 10 4.22 -2.55 9.86
N CYS A 11 2.95 -2.38 10.21
CA CYS A 11 2.47 -2.57 11.59
C CYS A 11 1.55 -3.78 11.78
N GLY A 12 1.21 -4.50 10.71
CA GLY A 12 0.34 -5.68 10.74
C GLY A 12 -1.13 -5.40 11.04
N LYS A 13 -1.52 -4.14 11.25
CA LYS A 13 -2.91 -3.77 11.55
C LYS A 13 -3.80 -3.95 10.31
N PRO A 14 -5.05 -4.42 10.48
CA PRO A 14 -6.03 -4.40 9.40
C PRO A 14 -6.30 -2.96 8.96
N ILE A 15 -6.45 -2.76 7.66
CA ILE A 15 -6.85 -1.49 7.07
C ILE A 15 -8.36 -1.33 7.22
N GLU A 16 -8.78 -0.19 7.75
CA GLU A 16 -10.20 0.12 7.92
C GLU A 16 -10.85 0.59 6.62
N LYS A 17 -12.18 0.51 6.57
CA LYS A 17 -12.94 0.92 5.39
C LYS A 17 -12.76 2.43 5.18
N ASN A 18 -12.36 2.82 3.97
CA ASN A 18 -12.10 4.22 3.59
C ASN A 18 -10.89 4.86 4.30
N GLU A 19 -10.00 4.05 4.90
CA GLU A 19 -8.73 4.54 5.44
C GLU A 19 -7.76 4.91 4.28
N PRO A 20 -7.09 6.08 4.33
CA PRO A 20 -6.05 6.41 3.37
C PRO A 20 -4.89 5.39 3.45
N ILE A 21 -4.49 4.87 2.29
CA ILE A 21 -3.39 3.93 2.17
C ILE A 21 -2.37 4.39 1.14
N TYR A 22 -1.14 3.94 1.34
CA TYR A 22 -0.02 4.08 0.44
C TYR A 22 0.37 2.71 -0.07
N VAL A 23 0.62 2.62 -1.37
CA VAL A 23 1.06 1.38 -2.01
C VAL A 23 2.43 1.61 -2.62
N ARG A 24 3.38 0.72 -2.32
CA ARG A 24 4.69 0.76 -2.95
C ARG A 24 4.68 -0.14 -4.17
N MET A 25 4.66 0.49 -5.35
CA MET A 25 4.61 -0.20 -6.62
C MET A 25 5.85 0.00 -7.50
N ARG A 26 6.16 -1.00 -8.34
CA ARG A 26 7.16 -0.83 -9.41
C ARG A 26 6.49 -0.25 -10.65
N TYR A 27 7.13 0.73 -11.27
CA TYR A 27 6.66 1.26 -12.54
C TYR A 27 6.67 0.15 -13.61
N PRO A 28 5.59 0.01 -14.41
CA PRO A 28 5.48 -1.07 -15.38
C PRO A 28 6.54 -0.95 -16.49
N SER A 29 7.11 -2.08 -16.90
CA SER A 29 8.14 -2.13 -17.95
C SER A 29 7.59 -2.00 -19.37
N TYR A 30 6.27 -2.06 -19.56
CA TYR A 30 5.61 -1.96 -20.86
C TYR A 30 4.46 -0.94 -20.82
N ARG A 31 4.27 -0.22 -21.93
CA ARG A 31 3.27 0.86 -22.09
C ARG A 31 1.89 0.33 -22.51
N GLY A 32 1.46 -0.78 -21.92
CA GLY A 32 0.09 -1.30 -22.13
C GLY A 32 -0.90 -0.65 -21.16
N MET A 33 -2.20 -0.87 -21.38
CA MET A 33 -3.16 -0.69 -20.28
C MET A 33 -2.87 -1.77 -19.25
N VAL A 34 -2.45 -1.36 -18.07
CA VAL A 34 -2.35 -2.28 -16.94
C VAL A 34 -3.34 -1.79 -15.90
N GLU A 35 -4.30 -2.65 -15.56
CA GLU A 35 -5.28 -2.30 -14.55
C GLU A 35 -4.55 -2.14 -13.21
N ILE A 36 -4.63 -0.95 -12.60
CA ILE A 36 -4.05 -0.67 -11.28
C ILE A 36 -4.56 -1.69 -10.24
N THR A 37 -5.78 -2.20 -10.43
CA THR A 37 -6.40 -3.27 -9.65
C THR A 37 -5.61 -4.59 -9.66
N ALA A 38 -4.94 -4.92 -10.77
CA ALA A 38 -4.11 -6.12 -10.86
C ALA A 38 -2.85 -6.00 -9.98
N PHE A 39 -2.32 -4.78 -9.79
CA PHE A 39 -1.14 -4.51 -8.96
C PHE A 39 -1.44 -4.48 -7.47
N LEU A 40 -2.63 -4.02 -7.07
CA LEU A 40 -3.03 -3.96 -5.65
C LEU A 40 -2.99 -5.33 -4.96
N ASN A 41 -3.14 -6.43 -5.72
CA ASN A 41 -3.09 -7.79 -5.20
C ASN A 41 -1.67 -8.31 -4.90
N GLN A 42 -0.62 -7.65 -5.41
CA GLN A 42 0.76 -8.15 -5.34
C GLN A 42 1.68 -7.32 -4.44
N GLU A 43 1.19 -6.24 -3.86
CA GLU A 43 2.05 -5.17 -3.35
C GLU A 43 1.90 -4.87 -1.86
N THR A 44 2.89 -4.15 -1.35
CA THR A 44 3.01 -3.77 0.06
C THR A 44 2.09 -2.59 0.36
N ILE A 45 1.02 -2.85 1.12
CA ILE A 45 0.09 -1.82 1.60
C ILE A 45 0.64 -1.20 2.88
N ILE A 46 0.65 0.12 2.97
CA ILE A 46 1.15 0.89 4.10
C ILE A 46 0.04 1.83 4.54
N CYS A 47 -0.36 1.78 5.82
CA CYS A 47 -1.34 2.74 6.35
C CYS A 47 -0.73 4.15 6.49
N ASP A 48 -1.60 5.16 6.50
CA ASP A 48 -1.23 6.56 6.60
C ASP A 48 -0.26 6.85 7.76
N ASN A 49 -0.59 6.35 8.96
CA ASN A 49 0.24 6.54 10.14
C ASN A 49 1.67 5.99 9.97
N CYS A 50 1.82 4.81 9.37
CA CYS A 50 3.15 4.23 9.12
C CYS A 50 3.91 4.97 8.01
N PHE A 51 3.21 5.55 7.05
CA PHE A 51 3.84 6.38 6.03
C PHE A 51 4.36 7.70 6.63
N LEU A 52 3.54 8.40 7.42
CA LEU A 52 3.90 9.66 8.07
C LEU A 52 5.08 9.50 9.05
N GLN A 53 5.12 8.42 9.84
CA GLN A 53 6.24 8.16 10.75
C GLN A 53 7.58 7.95 10.03
N LYS A 54 7.57 7.40 8.81
CA LYS A 54 8.81 7.25 8.02
C LYS A 54 9.35 8.58 7.50
N GLN A 55 8.48 9.55 7.20
CA GLN A 55 8.90 10.87 6.72
C GLN A 55 9.68 11.64 7.79
N HIS A 56 9.28 11.54 9.06
CA HIS A 56 9.97 12.20 10.17
C HIS A 56 11.37 11.64 10.49
N ASN A 57 11.67 10.41 10.09
CA ASN A 57 12.97 9.79 10.33
C ASN A 57 14.01 10.07 9.23
N HIS A 58 13.64 10.73 8.13
CA HIS A 58 14.57 11.09 7.04
C HIS A 58 15.19 12.49 7.20
N GLU A 59 14.71 13.30 8.16
CA GLU A 59 15.11 14.70 8.32
C GLU A 59 15.98 14.94 9.58
N LYS A 60 16.74 13.92 9.99
CA LYS A 60 17.69 14.03 11.12
C LYS A 60 19.09 13.57 10.75
#